data_AF-A0A832HAN9-F1
#
_entry.id   AF-A0A832HAN9-F1
#
_cell.length_a   1.000
_cell.length_b   1.000
_cell.length_c   1.000
_cell.angle_alpha   90.00
_cell.angle_beta   90.00
_cell.angle_gamma   90.00
#
_symmetry.space_group_name_H-M   'P 1'
#
loop_
_entity.id
_entity.type
_entity.pdbx_description
1 polymer ?
#
loop_
_entity_poly.entity_id
_entity_poly.type
_entity_poly.pdbx_seq_one_letter_code
_entity_poly.pdbx_strand_id
1 'polypeptide(L)'
;HRGRRPHHPPPPPPPPPPRTPPPPPPPPPPPHPPPPPPAPPPAPAVIGNLPYNISTPLTAALLMRAHLPAECVFTLQKETAHRFAAAPGTPDYGAITVLLQAYYHTELLKTLPGSVFYPEPDVHSAVLRLSLRDIPDLPKEDRAAFHTLLRRAFTQRRKKLRNTTGIESGLRPQELSVEEWIDLFKKNRGHLKF
;
A
#
# COMPACT_ATOMS: atom_id res chain seq x y z
N HIS A 1 -104.52 -38.52 26.08
CA HIS A 1 -105.13 -37.92 24.86
C HIS A 1 -104.04 -37.38 23.94
N ARG A 2 -104.23 -37.59 22.62
CA ARG A 2 -103.49 -37.12 21.42
C ARG A 2 -102.21 -37.91 21.04
N GLY A 3 -102.35 -38.63 19.92
CA GLY A 3 -101.29 -39.41 19.28
C GLY A 3 -100.38 -38.62 18.33
N ARG A 4 -99.39 -39.33 17.79
CA ARG A 4 -98.51 -38.85 16.71
C ARG A 4 -98.28 -39.99 15.72
N ARG A 5 -98.46 -39.67 14.44
CA ARG A 5 -98.14 -40.53 13.28
C ARG A 5 -96.63 -40.81 13.25
N PRO A 6 -96.18 -42.00 12.79
CA PRO A 6 -94.75 -42.25 12.61
C PRO A 6 -94.22 -41.44 11.44
N HIS A 7 -93.29 -40.51 11.73
CA HIS A 7 -92.45 -39.84 10.75
C HIS A 7 -91.36 -40.81 10.29
N HIS A 8 -91.32 -41.15 9.00
CA HIS A 8 -90.16 -41.83 8.43
C HIS A 8 -89.00 -40.82 8.30
N PRO A 9 -87.78 -41.13 8.78
CA PRO A 9 -86.64 -40.25 8.62
C PRO A 9 -86.18 -40.21 7.14
N PRO A 10 -85.65 -39.07 6.67
CA PRO A 10 -85.10 -38.95 5.32
C PRO A 10 -83.86 -39.84 5.14
N PRO A 11 -83.54 -40.27 3.90
CA PRO A 11 -82.37 -41.10 3.63
C PRO A 11 -81.07 -40.36 3.98
N PRO A 12 -80.01 -41.08 4.40
CA PRO A 12 -78.75 -40.47 4.78
C PRO A 12 -78.05 -39.83 3.57
N PRO A 13 -77.29 -38.74 3.78
CA PRO A 13 -76.54 -38.09 2.71
C PRO A 13 -75.44 -39.01 2.17
N PRO A 14 -75.03 -38.83 0.89
CA PRO A 14 -73.95 -39.60 0.31
C PRO A 14 -72.62 -39.33 1.04
N PRO A 15 -71.71 -40.32 1.08
CA PRO A 15 -70.42 -40.15 1.73
C PRO A 15 -69.59 -39.06 1.03
N PRO A 16 -68.76 -38.31 1.78
CA PRO A 16 -67.89 -37.30 1.20
C PRO A 16 -66.87 -37.94 0.26
N PRO A 17 -66.40 -37.22 -0.78
CA PRO A 17 -65.36 -37.73 -1.67
C PRO A 17 -64.06 -37.98 -0.90
N PRO A 18 -63.22 -38.93 -1.34
CA PRO A 18 -61.93 -39.20 -0.72
C PRO A 18 -61.04 -37.97 -0.76
N ARG A 19 -60.40 -37.64 0.37
CA ARG A 19 -59.46 -36.53 0.47
C ARG A 19 -58.19 -36.87 -0.33
N THR A 20 -57.78 -35.97 -1.22
CA THR A 20 -56.49 -36.06 -1.91
C THR A 20 -55.35 -35.98 -0.88
N PRO A 21 -54.33 -36.86 -0.94
CA PRO A 21 -53.18 -36.75 -0.05
C PRO A 21 -52.39 -35.46 -0.34
N PRO A 22 -51.79 -34.83 0.70
CA PRO A 22 -50.95 -33.66 0.51
C PRO A 22 -49.71 -34.01 -0.33
N PRO A 23 -49.17 -33.06 -1.10
CA PRO A 23 -47.93 -33.28 -1.85
C PRO A 23 -46.75 -33.55 -0.88
N PRO A 24 -45.74 -34.31 -1.31
CA PRO A 24 -44.54 -34.55 -0.51
C PRO A 24 -43.79 -33.22 -0.24
N PRO A 25 -43.07 -33.12 0.89
CA PRO A 25 -42.25 -31.95 1.18
C PRO A 25 -41.14 -31.78 0.14
N PRO A 26 -40.72 -30.54 -0.15
CA PRO A 26 -39.59 -30.29 -1.05
C PRO A 26 -38.29 -30.92 -0.50
N PRO A 27 -37.35 -31.30 -1.38
CA PRO A 27 -36.05 -31.81 -0.95
C PRO A 27 -35.30 -30.75 -0.14
N PRO A 28 -34.44 -31.17 0.81
CA PRO A 28 -33.61 -30.23 1.55
C PRO A 28 -32.68 -29.46 0.59
N PRO A 29 -32.37 -28.18 0.89
CA PRO A 29 -31.42 -27.43 0.09
C PRO A 29 -30.06 -28.12 0.08
N PRO A 30 -29.28 -28.00 -1.02
CA PRO A 30 -27.93 -28.52 -1.07
C PRO A 30 -27.08 -27.92 0.07
N PRO A 31 -26.12 -28.68 0.62
CA PRO A 31 -25.23 -28.16 1.64
C PRO A 31 -24.49 -26.93 1.12
N HIS A 32 -24.34 -25.91 1.97
CA HIS A 32 -23.57 -24.73 1.64
C HIS A 32 -22.14 -25.13 1.23
N PRO A 33 -21.57 -24.55 0.16
CA PRO A 33 -20.17 -24.77 -0.16
C PRO A 33 -19.31 -24.36 1.05
N PRO A 34 -18.21 -25.07 1.32
CA PRO A 34 -17.29 -24.68 2.38
C PRO A 34 -16.85 -23.23 2.14
N PRO A 35 -16.68 -22.42 3.21
CA PRO A 35 -16.19 -21.06 3.06
C PRO A 35 -14.84 -21.10 2.31
N PRO A 36 -14.57 -20.12 1.43
CA PRO A 36 -13.25 -20.03 0.81
C PRO A 36 -12.18 -19.98 1.89
N PRO A 37 -10.97 -20.52 1.64
CA PRO A 37 -9.86 -20.39 2.58
C PRO A 37 -9.68 -18.90 2.93
N PRO A 38 -9.31 -18.57 4.19
CA PRO A 38 -9.07 -17.20 4.58
C PRO A 38 -8.02 -16.60 3.62
N ALA A 39 -8.29 -15.38 3.16
CA ALA A 39 -7.32 -14.63 2.37
C ALA A 39 -5.97 -14.61 3.10
N PRO A 40 -4.83 -14.68 2.37
CA PRO A 40 -3.53 -14.52 3.00
C PRO A 40 -3.53 -13.22 3.83
N PRO A 41 -2.87 -13.19 5.00
CA PRO A 41 -2.82 -11.98 5.80
C PRO A 41 -2.31 -10.82 4.94
N PRO A 42 -2.92 -9.63 5.04
CA PRO A 42 -2.48 -8.49 4.25
C PRO A 42 -1.00 -8.27 4.50
N ALA A 43 -0.26 -7.99 3.42
CA ALA A 43 1.15 -7.68 3.53
C ALA A 43 1.35 -6.54 4.55
N PRO A 44 2.44 -6.56 5.35
CA PRO A 44 2.60 -5.64 6.47
C PRO A 44 2.54 -4.19 5.98
N ALA A 45 1.59 -3.43 6.52
CA ALA A 45 1.42 -2.00 6.29
C ALA A 45 1.85 -1.20 7.53
N VAL A 46 2.54 -0.08 7.32
CA VAL A 46 2.96 0.82 8.41
C VAL A 46 2.27 2.15 8.23
N ILE A 47 1.54 2.60 9.25
CA ILE A 47 0.89 3.91 9.27
C ILE A 47 1.45 4.70 10.45
N GLY A 48 1.81 5.97 10.23
CA GLY A 48 2.32 6.79 11.32
C GLY A 48 2.46 8.26 10.98
N ASN A 49 2.47 9.10 12.02
CA ASN A 49 2.86 10.50 11.91
C ASN A 49 4.35 10.60 12.27
N LEU A 50 5.24 10.86 11.29
CA LEU A 50 6.67 10.88 11.59
C LEU A 50 7.06 12.23 12.19
N PRO A 51 7.79 12.26 13.32
CA PRO A 51 8.27 13.52 13.87
C PRO A 51 9.21 14.20 12.88
N TYR A 52 9.07 15.52 12.78
CA TYR A 52 9.63 16.32 11.70
C TYR A 52 11.16 16.20 11.58
N ASN A 53 11.85 16.23 12.71
CA ASN A 53 13.32 16.17 12.80
C ASN A 53 13.92 14.79 12.51
N ILE A 54 13.16 13.70 12.65
CA ILE A 54 13.67 12.33 12.45
C ILE A 54 13.10 11.64 11.21
N SER A 55 12.19 12.29 10.48
CA SER A 55 11.54 11.74 9.28
C SER A 55 12.54 11.17 8.25
N THR A 56 13.57 11.93 7.89
CA THR A 56 14.64 11.52 6.96
C THR A 56 15.50 10.37 7.50
N PRO A 57 16.13 10.46 8.69
CA PRO A 57 16.93 9.35 9.21
C PRO A 57 16.11 8.09 9.51
N LEU A 58 14.85 8.24 9.94
CA LEU A 58 13.94 7.11 10.14
C LEU A 58 13.61 6.42 8.82
N THR A 59 13.34 7.18 7.76
CA THR A 59 13.09 6.62 6.42
C THR A 59 14.33 5.91 5.88
N ALA A 60 15.52 6.50 6.07
CA ALA A 60 16.77 5.83 5.71
C ALA A 60 16.97 4.52 6.51
N ALA A 61 16.71 4.52 7.81
CA ALA A 61 16.80 3.33 8.65
C ALA A 61 15.78 2.25 8.26
N LEU A 62 14.54 2.64 7.91
CA LEU A 62 13.53 1.75 7.36
C LEU A 62 14.03 1.05 6.10
N LEU A 63 14.63 1.80 5.18
CA LEU A 63 15.18 1.28 3.93
C LEU A 63 16.33 0.28 4.17
N MET A 64 17.07 0.40 5.28
CA MET A 64 18.14 -0.55 5.63
C MET A 64 17.65 -1.86 6.25
N ARG A 65 16.35 -2.02 6.54
CA ARG A 65 15.82 -3.27 7.12
C ARG A 65 15.87 -4.42 6.11
N ALA A 66 16.06 -5.64 6.62
CA ALA A 66 16.07 -6.87 5.80
C ALA A 66 14.76 -7.06 5.00
N HIS A 67 13.63 -6.70 5.60
CA HIS A 67 12.31 -6.73 4.97
C HIS A 67 11.69 -5.34 5.03
N LEU A 68 11.19 -4.90 3.88
CA LEU A 68 10.46 -3.65 3.74
C LEU A 68 8.95 -3.91 3.83
N PRO A 69 8.18 -3.08 4.54
CA PRO A 69 6.72 -3.12 4.48
C PRO A 69 6.22 -2.99 3.05
N ALA A 70 5.13 -3.68 2.71
CA ALA A 70 4.54 -3.58 1.38
C ALA A 70 3.90 -2.20 1.14
N GLU A 71 3.38 -1.60 2.21
CA GLU A 71 2.79 -0.27 2.16
C GLU A 71 3.21 0.54 3.38
N CYS A 72 3.51 1.83 3.18
CA CYS A 72 3.63 2.78 4.26
C CYS A 72 2.78 4.02 3.97
N VAL A 73 2.04 4.52 4.97
CA VAL A 73 1.32 5.79 4.88
C VAL A 73 1.80 6.69 6.01
N PHE A 74 2.49 7.77 5.63
CA PHE A 74 3.09 8.70 6.58
C PHE A 74 2.52 10.10 6.48
N THR A 75 2.20 10.68 7.62
CA THR A 75 2.03 12.13 7.74
C THR A 75 3.39 12.75 8.03
N LEU A 76 3.80 13.72 7.22
CA LEU A 76 5.11 14.38 7.24
C LEU A 76 4.94 15.90 7.11
N GLN A 77 5.97 16.70 7.39
CA GLN A 77 5.97 18.10 6.90
C GLN A 77 5.82 18.11 5.40
N LYS A 78 5.10 19.11 4.88
CA LYS A 78 4.88 19.27 3.45
C LYS A 78 6.19 19.23 2.66
N GLU A 79 7.21 19.98 3.07
CA GLU A 79 8.50 20.00 2.39
C GLU A 79 9.16 18.61 2.33
N THR A 80 9.15 17.87 3.43
CA THR A 80 9.71 16.51 3.49
C THR A 80 8.94 15.54 2.60
N ALA A 81 7.60 15.61 2.60
CA ALA A 81 6.78 14.78 1.73
C ALA A 81 7.05 15.08 0.25
N HIS A 82 7.14 16.36 -0.10
CA HIS A 82 7.51 16.82 -1.44
C HIS A 82 8.91 16.36 -1.83
N ARG A 83 9.88 16.43 -0.91
CA ARG A 83 11.25 15.93 -1.11
C ARG A 83 11.27 14.43 -1.42
N PHE A 84 10.48 13.64 -0.71
CA PHE A 84 10.38 12.19 -0.95
C PHE A 84 9.72 11.86 -2.28
N ALA A 85 8.76 12.67 -2.72
CA ALA A 85 8.06 12.54 -4.01
C ALA A 85 8.69 13.37 -5.15
N ALA A 86 9.84 14.00 -4.94
CA ALA A 86 10.41 14.93 -5.91
C ALA A 86 10.86 14.22 -7.19
N ALA A 87 10.63 14.86 -8.33
CA ALA A 87 11.09 14.39 -9.64
C ALA A 87 12.54 14.85 -9.92
N PRO A 88 13.29 14.17 -10.81
CA PRO A 88 14.60 14.62 -11.24
C PRO A 88 14.62 16.07 -11.72
N GLY A 89 15.73 16.77 -11.51
CA GLY A 89 15.95 18.16 -11.91
C GLY A 89 15.32 19.20 -10.99
N THR A 90 14.44 18.79 -10.08
CA THR A 90 13.78 19.71 -9.13
C THR A 90 14.69 20.12 -7.97
N PRO A 91 14.42 21.26 -7.30
CA PRO A 91 15.19 21.69 -6.13
C PRO A 91 15.21 20.67 -4.99
N ASP A 92 14.09 19.97 -4.79
CA ASP A 92 13.90 19.00 -3.71
C ASP A 92 14.47 17.61 -4.04
N TYR A 93 14.90 17.36 -5.27
CA TYR A 93 15.47 16.06 -5.65
C TYR A 93 16.86 15.84 -5.04
N GLY A 94 16.98 14.79 -4.23
CA GLY A 94 18.19 14.49 -3.48
C GLY A 94 18.46 13.00 -3.27
N ALA A 95 19.54 12.68 -2.56
CA ALA A 95 19.95 11.30 -2.30
C ALA A 95 18.87 10.44 -1.63
N ILE A 96 18.15 10.99 -0.64
CA ILE A 96 17.08 10.24 0.04
C ILE A 96 15.88 9.99 -0.89
N THR A 97 15.58 10.94 -1.77
CA THR A 97 14.52 10.82 -2.79
C THR A 97 14.82 9.63 -3.70
N VAL A 98 16.02 9.59 -4.26
CA VAL A 98 16.46 8.50 -5.16
C VAL A 98 16.45 7.17 -4.42
N LEU A 99 17.03 7.12 -3.21
CA LEU A 99 17.08 5.89 -2.43
C LEU A 99 15.68 5.36 -2.11
N LEU A 100 14.76 6.24 -1.70
CA LEU A 100 13.40 5.86 -1.37
C LEU A 100 12.64 5.37 -2.61
N GLN A 101 12.69 6.14 -3.70
CA GLN A 101 11.97 5.84 -4.93
C GLN A 101 12.51 4.61 -5.67
N ALA A 102 13.77 4.21 -5.40
CA ALA A 102 14.32 2.95 -5.91
C ALA A 102 13.60 1.70 -5.34
N TYR A 103 12.96 1.81 -4.18
CA TYR A 103 12.24 0.71 -3.54
C TYR A 103 10.73 0.91 -3.49
N TYR A 104 10.26 2.15 -3.49
CA TYR A 104 8.84 2.47 -3.36
C TYR A 104 8.35 3.36 -4.51
N HIS A 105 7.09 3.17 -4.90
CA HIS A 105 6.30 4.21 -5.56
C HIS A 105 5.84 5.21 -4.52
N THR A 106 6.13 6.50 -4.74
CA THR A 106 5.77 7.60 -3.84
C THR A 106 4.56 8.34 -4.38
N GLU A 107 3.54 8.54 -3.54
CA GLU A 107 2.29 9.23 -3.92
C GLU A 107 1.89 10.23 -2.84
N LEU A 108 1.76 11.51 -3.21
CA LEU A 108 1.23 12.56 -2.33
C LEU A 108 -0.29 12.50 -2.34
N LEU A 109 -0.90 12.05 -1.25
CA LEU A 109 -2.36 11.86 -1.18
C LEU A 109 -3.10 13.16 -0.86
N LYS A 110 -2.65 13.91 0.15
CA LYS A 110 -3.29 15.17 0.57
C LYS A 110 -2.37 16.05 1.39
N THR A 111 -2.60 17.36 1.34
CA THR A 111 -1.99 18.34 2.25
C THR A 111 -2.94 18.60 3.42
N LEU A 112 -2.39 18.71 4.62
CA LEU A 112 -3.11 18.99 5.87
C LEU A 112 -2.67 20.36 6.42
N PRO A 113 -3.59 21.30 6.68
CA PRO A 113 -3.24 22.59 7.26
C PRO A 113 -2.78 22.44 8.72
N GLY A 114 -2.04 23.43 9.26
CA GLY A 114 -1.51 23.38 10.64
C GLY A 114 -2.62 23.24 11.69
N SER A 115 -3.71 23.99 11.50
CA SER A 115 -4.93 23.98 12.31
C SER A 115 -5.56 22.62 12.68
N VAL A 116 -5.20 21.52 11.99
CA VAL A 116 -5.70 20.17 12.35
C VAL A 116 -4.85 19.45 13.41
N PHE A 117 -3.76 20.08 13.89
CA PHE A 117 -2.84 19.53 14.88
C PHE A 117 -2.85 20.37 16.16
N TYR A 118 -2.54 19.74 17.31
CA TYR A 118 -2.39 20.41 18.60
C TYR A 118 -1.08 19.98 19.29
N PRO A 119 -0.20 20.92 19.70
CA PRO A 119 -0.25 22.35 19.36
C PRO A 119 -0.14 22.58 17.84
N GLU A 120 -0.69 23.69 17.35
CA GLU A 120 -0.64 24.03 15.92
C GLU A 120 0.82 24.26 15.49
N PRO A 121 1.33 23.51 14.49
CA PRO A 121 2.67 23.70 13.96
C PRO A 121 2.73 24.88 12.99
N ASP A 122 3.89 25.53 12.90
CA ASP A 122 4.13 26.65 11.98
C ASP A 122 4.10 26.27 10.49
N VAL A 123 4.07 24.98 10.18
CA VAL A 123 4.16 24.45 8.81
C VAL A 123 3.03 23.47 8.53
N HIS A 124 2.64 23.40 7.26
CA HIS A 124 1.68 22.41 6.80
C HIS A 124 2.30 21.01 6.74
N SER A 125 1.41 20.02 6.87
CA SER A 125 1.75 18.61 6.73
C SER A 125 1.23 18.06 5.40
N ALA A 126 1.73 16.91 4.99
CA ALA A 126 1.20 16.16 3.86
C ALA A 126 1.22 14.66 4.17
N VAL A 127 0.24 13.94 3.62
CA VAL A 127 0.14 12.49 3.69
C VAL A 127 0.81 11.92 2.44
N LEU A 128 1.84 11.12 2.66
CA LEU A 128 2.60 10.41 1.63
C LEU A 128 2.34 8.92 1.76
N ARG A 129 1.98 8.29 0.64
CA ARG A 129 1.91 6.83 0.51
C ARG A 129 3.16 6.31 -0.19
N LEU A 130 3.68 5.21 0.32
CA LEU A 130 4.79 4.45 -0.21
C LEU A 130 4.29 3.04 -0.52
N SER A 131 4.29 2.64 -1.78
CA SER A 131 3.94 1.28 -2.19
C SER A 131 5.19 0.56 -2.66
N LEU A 132 5.54 -0.57 -2.04
CA LEU A 132 6.76 -1.30 -2.37
C LEU A 132 6.70 -1.73 -3.84
N ARG A 133 7.78 -1.51 -4.60
CA ARG A 133 7.86 -1.97 -5.99
C ARG A 133 7.87 -3.50 -6.03
N ASP A 134 7.12 -4.10 -6.95
CA ASP A 134 6.97 -5.56 -7.06
C ASP A 134 8.30 -6.29 -7.28
N ILE A 135 9.19 -5.69 -8.07
CA ILE A 135 10.54 -6.20 -8.34
C ILE A 135 11.50 -5.02 -8.14
N PRO A 136 12.15 -4.89 -6.98
CA PRO A 136 13.19 -3.88 -6.82
C PRO A 136 14.38 -4.27 -7.72
N ASP A 137 14.68 -3.41 -8.69
CA ASP A 137 15.83 -3.59 -9.59
C ASP A 137 17.18 -3.62 -8.85
N LEU A 138 17.18 -3.26 -7.57
CA LEU A 138 18.35 -3.23 -6.71
C LEU A 138 18.19 -4.24 -5.56
N PRO A 139 19.06 -5.27 -5.47
CA PRO A 139 19.06 -6.24 -4.37
C PRO A 139 19.23 -5.58 -3.00
N LYS A 140 18.70 -6.20 -1.94
CA LYS A 140 18.78 -5.64 -0.58
C LYS A 140 20.22 -5.47 -0.08
N GLU A 141 21.13 -6.33 -0.54
CA GLU A 141 22.56 -6.32 -0.21
C GLU A 141 23.26 -5.06 -0.74
N ASP A 142 22.71 -4.45 -1.78
CA ASP A 142 23.26 -3.25 -2.40
C ASP A 142 22.79 -1.94 -1.80
N ARG A 143 21.78 -1.99 -0.94
CA ARG A 143 21.18 -0.78 -0.36
C ARG A 143 22.20 0.14 0.29
N ALA A 144 23.10 -0.42 1.08
CA ALA A 144 24.11 0.35 1.79
C ALA A 144 25.11 0.99 0.82
N ALA A 145 25.64 0.21 -0.13
CA ALA A 145 26.58 0.69 -1.15
C ALA A 145 25.95 1.77 -2.05
N PHE A 146 24.72 1.54 -2.49
CA PHE A 146 23.96 2.50 -3.29
C PHE A 146 23.68 3.79 -2.51
N HIS A 147 23.25 3.69 -1.26
CA HIS A 147 23.05 4.87 -0.40
C HIS A 147 24.35 5.67 -0.22
N THR A 148 25.49 5.01 -0.02
CA THR A 148 26.81 5.66 0.08
C THR A 148 27.17 6.39 -1.21
N LEU A 149 26.96 5.75 -2.38
CA LEU A 149 27.16 6.38 -3.68
C LEU A 149 26.30 7.64 -3.84
N LEU A 150 25.01 7.54 -3.55
CA LEU A 150 24.08 8.67 -3.66
C LEU A 150 24.49 9.82 -2.74
N ARG A 151 24.79 9.54 -1.46
CA ARG A 151 25.25 10.59 -0.53
C ARG A 151 26.50 11.29 -1.05
N ARG A 152 27.49 10.53 -1.53
CA ARG A 152 28.72 11.06 -2.09
C ARG A 152 28.45 11.94 -3.32
N ALA A 153 27.58 11.49 -4.23
CA ALA A 153 27.23 12.24 -5.43
C ALA A 153 26.53 13.57 -5.11
N PHE A 154 25.54 13.54 -4.23
CA PHE A 154 24.73 14.72 -3.92
C PHE A 154 25.46 15.77 -3.07
N THR A 155 26.68 15.50 -2.55
CA THR A 155 27.53 16.53 -1.93
C THR A 155 27.83 17.71 -2.87
N GLN A 156 27.94 17.46 -4.18
CA GLN A 156 28.10 18.50 -5.20
C GLN A 156 27.06 18.32 -6.32
N ARG A 157 25.77 18.40 -5.98
CA ARG A 157 24.64 18.12 -6.91
C ARG A 157 24.68 18.83 -8.27
N ARG A 158 25.34 20.00 -8.36
CA ARG A 158 25.47 20.82 -9.58
C ARG A 158 26.75 20.57 -10.39
N LYS A 159 27.64 19.68 -9.91
CA LYS A 159 28.88 19.29 -10.61
C LYS A 159 28.69 17.93 -11.27
N LYS A 160 29.55 17.63 -12.26
CA LYS A 160 29.51 16.34 -12.96
C LYS A 160 29.85 15.21 -12.00
N LEU A 161 29.25 14.04 -12.21
CA LEU A 161 29.41 12.86 -11.34
C LEU A 161 30.86 12.45 -11.10
N ARG A 162 31.74 12.59 -12.10
CA ARG A 162 33.18 12.29 -11.97
C ARG A 162 33.86 13.02 -10.82
N ASN A 163 33.43 14.26 -10.54
CA ASN A 163 34.06 15.10 -9.53
C ASN A 163 33.84 14.59 -8.11
N THR A 164 32.68 13.96 -7.86
CA THR A 164 32.31 13.47 -6.54
C THR A 164 32.49 11.98 -6.41
N THR A 165 32.14 11.20 -7.44
CA THR A 165 32.06 9.73 -7.38
C THR A 165 33.23 9.02 -8.06
N GLY A 166 33.96 9.71 -8.95
CA GLY A 166 34.95 9.08 -9.83
C GLY A 166 34.35 8.29 -11.01
N ILE A 167 33.02 8.26 -11.15
CA ILE A 167 32.36 7.64 -12.29
C ILE A 167 32.45 8.59 -13.50
N GLU A 168 33.01 8.11 -14.60
CA GLU A 168 33.12 8.86 -15.85
C GLU A 168 31.72 9.05 -16.49
N SER A 169 31.08 10.16 -16.12
CA SER A 169 29.80 10.60 -16.68
C SER A 169 29.78 12.12 -16.82
N GLY A 170 29.21 12.58 -17.94
CA GLY A 170 28.99 14.00 -18.23
C GLY A 170 27.81 14.62 -17.46
N LEU A 171 26.97 13.78 -16.85
CA LEU A 171 25.73 14.16 -16.19
C LEU A 171 25.96 14.64 -14.75
N ARG A 172 25.00 15.40 -14.22
CA ARG A 172 24.99 15.85 -12.83
C ARG A 172 24.02 15.00 -11.99
N PRO A 173 24.29 14.79 -10.68
CA PRO A 173 23.46 13.96 -9.81
C PRO A 173 21.95 14.22 -9.88
N GLN A 174 21.58 15.51 -9.95
CA GLN A 174 20.19 15.95 -9.97
C GLN A 174 19.48 15.70 -11.30
N GLU A 175 20.20 15.42 -12.39
CA GLU A 175 19.65 15.25 -13.73
C GLU A 175 19.24 13.78 -14.01
N LEU A 176 19.74 12.83 -13.21
CA LEU A 176 19.47 11.40 -13.40
C LEU A 176 18.14 11.00 -12.75
N SER A 177 17.34 10.24 -13.50
CA SER A 177 16.22 9.45 -12.99
C SER A 177 16.67 8.35 -12.01
N VAL A 178 15.71 7.77 -11.30
CA VAL A 178 15.96 6.68 -10.35
C VAL A 178 16.50 5.45 -11.07
N GLU A 179 15.94 5.15 -12.23
CA GLU A 179 16.31 4.02 -13.08
C GLU A 179 17.73 4.21 -13.64
N GLU A 180 18.08 5.41 -14.12
CA GLU A 180 19.46 5.73 -14.54
C GLU A 180 20.47 5.61 -13.40
N TRP A 181 20.08 5.99 -12.18
CA TRP A 181 20.90 5.82 -10.99
C TRP A 181 21.17 4.33 -10.68
N ILE A 182 20.15 3.49 -10.78
CA ILE A 182 20.27 2.04 -10.56
C ILE A 182 21.17 1.43 -11.63
N ASP A 183 20.99 1.79 -12.89
CA ASP A 183 21.82 1.32 -14.01
C ASP A 183 23.28 1.76 -13.86
N LEU A 184 23.50 3.02 -13.48
CA LEU A 184 24.83 3.55 -13.22
C LEU A 184 25.51 2.77 -12.09
N PHE A 185 24.79 2.49 -11.01
CA PHE A 185 25.30 1.70 -9.90
C PHE A 185 25.67 0.27 -10.33
N LYS A 186 24.77 -0.42 -11.03
CA LYS A 186 25.00 -1.80 -11.52
C LYS A 186 26.23 -1.88 -12.42
N LYS A 187 26.39 -0.95 -13.37
CA LYS A 187 27.53 -0.90 -14.31
C LYS A 187 28.87 -0.65 -13.61
N ASN A 188 28.87 0.04 -12.47
CA ASN A 188 30.09 0.44 -11.78
C ASN A 188 30.34 -0.35 -10.49
N ARG A 189 29.46 -1.29 -10.11
CA ARG A 189 29.49 -1.99 -8.82
C ARG A 189 30.86 -2.62 -8.49
N GLY A 190 31.54 -3.22 -9.47
CA GLY A 190 32.86 -3.83 -9.27
C GLY A 190 34.03 -2.84 -9.12
N HIS A 191 33.84 -1.58 -9.50
CA HIS A 191 34.88 -0.54 -9.50
C HIS A 191 34.71 0.49 -8.37
N LEU A 192 33.55 0.50 -7.70
CA LEU A 192 33.27 1.41 -6.61
C LEU A 192 34.02 0.96 -5.35
N LYS A 193 34.99 1.78 -4.93
CA LYS A 193 35.65 1.66 -3.63
C LYS A 193 34.77 2.40 -2.61
N PHE A 194 34.14 1.64 -1.72
CA PHE A 194 33.36 2.15 -0.59
C PHE A 194 34.18 2.08 0.69
#